data_AF-A0AAW6R3N3-F1
#
_entry.id   AF-A0AAW6R3N3-F1
#
_cell.length_a   1.000
_cell.length_b   1.000
_cell.length_c   1.000
_cell.angle_alpha   90.00
_cell.angle_beta   90.00
_cell.angle_gamma   90.00
#
_symmetry.space_group_name_H-M   'P 1'
#
loop_
_entity.id
_entity.type
_entity.pdbx_description
1 polymer ?
#
loop_
_entity_poly.entity_id
_entity_poly.type
_entity_poly.pdbx_seq_one_letter_code
_entity_poly.pdbx_strand_id
1 'polypeptide(L)'
;EFEAVVGKCKTEEEIVERGMKLIADYELSALLVTRSEQGMSLLQPGKAPLHMPTQAQEVYDVTGAGDTVIGVLAATLAAGNSLEEACFFANAAAGVVVGKLGTSTVSPIELENAVRGRADTGFGVMTEEELKLAVAAARKRGEKVVMTNGVFDILHAGHVSYLANARKLGDRLIVAVNSDASTKRLKGDSRPVNPLEQRMIVLGALEAVDWVVSFEED
;
A
#
# COMPACT_ATOMS: atom_id res chain seq x y z
N GLU A 1 -5.01 -25.52 4.82
CA GLU A 1 -6.33 -26.05 4.38
C GLU A 1 -6.35 -26.36 2.90
N PHE A 2 -6.07 -25.38 2.03
CA PHE A 2 -6.02 -25.57 0.57
C PHE A 2 -5.21 -26.80 0.12
N GLU A 3 -3.96 -26.94 0.54
CA GLU A 3 -3.11 -28.09 0.16
C GLU A 3 -3.60 -29.43 0.69
N ALA A 4 -4.44 -29.46 1.73
CA ALA A 4 -5.04 -30.70 2.21
C ALA A 4 -6.10 -31.23 1.23
N VAL A 5 -6.69 -30.34 0.43
CA VAL A 5 -7.70 -30.66 -0.60
C VAL A 5 -7.05 -30.92 -1.95
N VAL A 6 -6.11 -30.07 -2.37
CA VAL A 6 -5.54 -30.11 -3.73
C VAL A 6 -4.14 -30.74 -3.81
N GLY A 7 -3.59 -31.19 -2.69
CA GLY A 7 -2.21 -31.64 -2.56
C GLY A 7 -1.20 -30.48 -2.46
N LYS A 8 0.04 -30.80 -2.10
CA LYS A 8 1.12 -29.81 -1.93
C LYS A 8 1.42 -29.04 -3.23
N CYS A 9 1.55 -27.73 -3.12
CA CYS A 9 1.87 -26.83 -4.23
C CYS A 9 3.28 -26.25 -4.03
N LYS A 10 4.14 -26.35 -5.05
CA LYS A 10 5.53 -25.88 -4.99
C LYS A 10 5.75 -24.52 -5.66
N THR A 11 4.84 -24.13 -6.56
CA THR A 11 4.94 -22.89 -7.32
C THR A 11 3.61 -22.13 -7.27
N GLU A 12 3.63 -20.85 -7.61
CA GLU A 12 2.41 -20.03 -7.67
C GLU A 12 1.47 -20.52 -8.78
N GLU A 13 2.04 -21.01 -9.88
CA GLU A 13 1.29 -21.59 -10.99
C GLU A 13 0.51 -22.83 -10.54
N GLU A 14 1.09 -23.69 -9.70
CA GLU A 14 0.38 -24.86 -9.15
C GLU A 14 -0.79 -24.43 -8.24
N ILE A 15 -0.65 -23.35 -7.47
CA ILE A 15 -1.74 -22.79 -6.66
C ILE A 15 -2.85 -22.29 -7.57
N VAL A 16 -2.50 -21.54 -8.63
CA VAL A 16 -3.47 -21.00 -9.59
C VAL A 16 -4.19 -22.13 -10.32
N GLU A 17 -3.47 -23.08 -10.92
CA GLU A 17 -4.05 -24.17 -11.70
C GLU A 17 -5.02 -25.00 -10.85
N ARG A 18 -4.58 -25.44 -9.66
CA ARG A 18 -5.40 -26.28 -8.79
C ARG A 18 -6.53 -25.51 -8.13
N GLY A 19 -6.32 -24.23 -7.83
CA GLY A 19 -7.35 -23.35 -7.30
C GLY A 19 -8.45 -23.07 -8.33
N MET A 20 -8.10 -22.84 -9.59
CA MET A 20 -9.05 -22.69 -10.68
C MET A 20 -9.82 -23.98 -10.96
N LYS A 21 -9.17 -25.15 -10.81
CA LYS A 21 -9.87 -26.43 -10.86
C LYS A 21 -10.88 -26.57 -9.73
N LEU A 22 -10.52 -26.22 -8.50
CA LEU A 22 -11.44 -26.25 -7.35
C LEU A 22 -12.64 -25.33 -7.55
N ILE A 23 -12.40 -24.13 -8.10
CA ILE A 23 -13.45 -23.18 -8.48
C ILE A 23 -14.42 -23.81 -9.47
N ALA A 24 -13.93 -24.52 -10.49
CA ALA A 24 -14.76 -25.18 -11.49
C ALA A 24 -15.52 -26.39 -10.93
N ASP A 25 -14.84 -27.26 -10.16
CA ASP A 25 -15.40 -28.49 -9.60
C ASP A 25 -16.56 -28.21 -8.61
N TYR A 26 -16.52 -27.05 -7.93
CA TYR A 26 -17.51 -26.66 -6.91
C TYR A 26 -18.33 -25.41 -7.29
N GLU A 27 -18.25 -24.94 -8.52
CA GLU A 27 -18.99 -23.78 -9.03
C GLU A 27 -18.84 -22.50 -8.16
N LEU A 28 -17.63 -22.27 -7.64
CA LEU A 28 -17.36 -21.12 -6.77
C LEU A 28 -17.22 -19.82 -7.58
N SER A 29 -17.69 -18.70 -7.04
CA SER A 29 -17.51 -17.40 -7.69
C SER A 29 -16.08 -16.85 -7.56
N ALA A 30 -15.36 -17.29 -6.52
CA ALA A 30 -13.98 -16.89 -6.22
C ALA A 30 -13.36 -17.85 -5.20
N LEU A 31 -12.03 -17.87 -5.13
CA LEU A 31 -11.26 -18.53 -4.08
C LEU A 31 -10.17 -17.58 -3.59
N LEU A 32 -10.17 -17.28 -2.29
CA LEU A 32 -9.08 -16.56 -1.63
C LEU A 32 -8.22 -17.56 -0.86
N VAL A 33 -6.95 -17.68 -1.24
CA VAL A 33 -5.97 -18.55 -0.59
C VAL A 33 -5.05 -17.70 0.26
N THR A 34 -5.10 -17.85 1.58
CA THR A 34 -4.12 -17.26 2.50
C THR A 34 -2.84 -18.08 2.52
N ARG A 35 -1.70 -17.43 2.30
CA ARG A 35 -0.37 -18.03 2.08
C ARG A 35 0.65 -17.59 3.11
N SER A 36 0.23 -17.38 4.35
CA SER A 36 1.11 -17.00 5.48
C SER A 36 2.02 -15.81 5.12
N GLU A 37 3.35 -15.95 5.23
CA GLU A 37 4.35 -14.93 4.90
C GLU A 37 4.35 -14.51 3.43
N GLN A 38 3.75 -15.31 2.53
CA GLN A 38 3.60 -14.95 1.12
C GLN A 38 2.34 -14.10 0.87
N GLY A 39 1.54 -13.84 1.91
CA GLY A 39 0.33 -13.01 1.84
C GLY A 39 -0.89 -13.79 1.37
N MET A 40 -1.54 -13.37 0.28
CA MET A 40 -2.78 -13.99 -0.23
C MET A 40 -2.84 -14.04 -1.76
N SER A 41 -3.60 -15.00 -2.29
CA SER A 41 -3.93 -15.10 -3.71
C SER A 41 -5.44 -15.15 -3.89
N LEU A 42 -6.01 -14.19 -4.62
CA LEU A 42 -7.40 -14.20 -5.06
C LEU A 42 -7.50 -14.76 -6.47
N LEU A 43 -8.34 -15.79 -6.65
CA LEU A 43 -8.60 -16.47 -7.91
C LEU A 43 -10.08 -16.30 -8.28
N GLN A 44 -10.35 -15.96 -9.53
CA GLN A 44 -11.71 -15.75 -10.04
C GLN A 44 -11.84 -16.24 -11.49
N PRO A 45 -12.99 -16.85 -11.87
CA PRO A 45 -13.29 -17.18 -13.25
C PRO A 45 -13.13 -15.99 -14.19
N GLY A 46 -12.36 -16.16 -15.28
CA GLY A 46 -12.21 -15.15 -16.32
C GLY A 46 -11.38 -13.91 -15.94
N LYS A 47 -10.73 -13.89 -14.77
CA LYS A 47 -9.80 -12.84 -14.35
C LYS A 47 -8.40 -13.40 -14.13
N ALA A 48 -7.40 -12.55 -14.32
CA ALA A 48 -6.03 -12.90 -13.92
C ALA A 48 -5.96 -13.08 -12.39
N PRO A 49 -5.13 -14.02 -11.89
CA PRO A 49 -4.87 -14.15 -10.46
C PRO A 49 -4.37 -12.84 -9.85
N LEU A 50 -4.88 -12.49 -8.68
CA LEU A 50 -4.41 -11.34 -7.91
C LEU A 50 -3.62 -11.83 -6.70
N HIS A 51 -2.30 -11.63 -6.74
CA HIS A 51 -1.40 -11.93 -5.64
C HIS A 51 -1.15 -10.68 -4.80
N MET A 52 -1.29 -10.81 -3.48
CA MET A 52 -1.10 -9.74 -2.51
C MET A 52 -0.03 -10.19 -1.52
N PRO A 53 1.19 -9.64 -1.55
CA PRO A 53 2.23 -10.01 -0.59
C PRO A 53 1.84 -9.61 0.84
N THR A 54 2.39 -10.28 1.85
CA THR A 54 2.14 -9.92 3.26
C THR A 54 2.63 -8.51 3.56
N GLN A 55 1.99 -7.85 4.52
CA GLN A 55 2.42 -6.54 5.03
C GLN A 55 3.15 -6.64 6.37
N ALA A 56 3.23 -7.82 6.96
CA ALA A 56 3.86 -8.00 8.26
C ALA A 56 5.39 -7.81 8.13
N GLN A 57 5.92 -6.76 8.76
CA GLN A 57 7.38 -6.60 8.88
C GLN A 57 7.96 -7.48 9.98
N GLU A 58 7.21 -7.70 11.07
CA GLU A 58 7.56 -8.62 12.14
C GLU A 58 6.34 -9.51 12.45
N VAL A 59 6.52 -10.83 12.34
CA VAL A 59 5.49 -11.81 12.67
C VAL A 59 5.75 -12.32 14.08
N TYR A 60 4.83 -12.04 15.00
CA TYR A 60 4.92 -12.44 16.41
C TYR A 60 4.04 -13.66 16.70
N ASP A 61 2.77 -13.62 16.30
CA ASP A 61 1.80 -14.69 16.52
C ASP A 61 0.77 -14.70 15.37
N VAL A 62 0.57 -15.85 14.73
CA VAL A 62 -0.36 -15.98 13.59
C VAL A 62 -1.78 -16.38 14.01
N THR A 63 -2.01 -16.57 15.31
CA THR A 63 -3.28 -17.03 15.87
C THR A 63 -4.38 -15.99 15.63
N GLY A 64 -5.48 -16.39 14.99
CA GLY A 64 -6.62 -15.48 14.72
C GLY A 64 -6.47 -14.58 13.49
N ALA A 65 -5.38 -14.70 12.73
CA ALA A 65 -5.21 -13.94 11.48
C ALA A 65 -6.29 -14.29 10.44
N GLY A 66 -6.66 -15.58 10.33
CA GLY A 66 -7.74 -16.03 9.45
C GLY A 66 -9.11 -15.43 9.82
N ASP A 67 -9.42 -15.34 11.11
CA ASP A 67 -10.67 -14.73 11.60
C ASP A 67 -10.71 -13.22 11.27
N THR A 68 -9.57 -12.56 11.38
CA THR A 68 -9.42 -11.15 10.98
C THR A 68 -9.63 -10.97 9.48
N VAL A 69 -9.03 -11.86 8.65
CA VAL A 69 -9.17 -11.83 7.19
C VAL A 69 -10.63 -11.94 6.80
N ILE A 70 -11.35 -12.97 7.28
CA ILE A 70 -12.75 -13.18 6.90
C ILE A 70 -13.66 -12.08 7.44
N GLY A 71 -13.41 -11.58 8.66
CA GLY A 71 -14.18 -10.49 9.26
C GLY A 71 -14.07 -9.18 8.48
N VAL A 72 -12.85 -8.77 8.13
CA VAL A 72 -12.62 -7.55 7.34
C VAL A 72 -13.12 -7.69 5.92
N LEU A 73 -12.91 -8.85 5.28
CA LEU A 73 -13.43 -9.13 3.95
C LEU A 73 -14.97 -9.04 3.92
N ALA A 74 -15.66 -9.65 4.88
CA ALA A 74 -17.11 -9.61 4.98
C ALA A 74 -17.64 -8.19 5.24
N ALA A 75 -17.02 -7.45 6.17
CA ALA A 75 -17.40 -6.06 6.46
C ALA A 75 -17.23 -5.15 5.24
N THR A 76 -16.14 -5.32 4.48
CA THR A 76 -15.85 -4.49 3.31
C THR A 76 -16.80 -4.80 2.15
N LEU A 77 -17.08 -6.07 1.89
CA LEU A 77 -18.10 -6.47 0.91
C LEU A 77 -19.49 -5.94 1.29
N ALA A 78 -19.85 -6.01 2.57
CA ALA A 78 -21.13 -5.49 3.06
C ALA A 78 -21.25 -3.95 2.91
N ALA A 79 -20.11 -3.24 2.89
CA ALA A 79 -20.05 -1.81 2.60
C ALA A 79 -20.20 -1.48 1.10
N GLY A 80 -20.28 -2.49 0.23
CA GLY A 80 -20.48 -2.32 -1.22
C GLY A 80 -19.19 -2.27 -2.04
N ASN A 81 -18.03 -2.55 -1.44
CA ASN A 81 -16.76 -2.62 -2.13
C ASN A 81 -16.61 -3.89 -2.98
N SER A 82 -15.69 -3.84 -3.93
CA SER A 82 -15.30 -5.01 -4.73
C SER A 82 -14.60 -6.08 -3.89
N LEU A 83 -14.59 -7.32 -4.39
CA LEU A 83 -13.89 -8.42 -3.73
C LEU A 83 -12.38 -8.18 -3.67
N GLU A 84 -11.82 -7.58 -4.72
CA GLU A 84 -10.42 -7.18 -4.80
C GLU A 84 -10.06 -6.16 -3.72
N GLU A 85 -10.88 -5.11 -3.54
CA GLU A 85 -10.71 -4.15 -2.44
C GLU A 85 -10.86 -4.84 -1.08
N ALA A 86 -11.87 -5.70 -0.91
CA ALA A 86 -12.08 -6.41 0.35
C ALA A 86 -10.87 -7.29 0.72
N CYS A 87 -10.29 -8.01 -0.25
CA CYS A 87 -9.06 -8.78 -0.06
C CYS A 87 -7.87 -7.88 0.27
N PHE A 88 -7.80 -6.70 -0.36
CA PHE A 88 -6.77 -5.71 -0.07
C PHE A 88 -6.82 -5.27 1.40
N PHE A 89 -7.99 -4.90 1.92
CA PHE A 89 -8.15 -4.52 3.34
C PHE A 89 -7.90 -5.69 4.29
N ALA A 90 -8.38 -6.88 3.94
CA ALA A 90 -8.14 -8.08 4.73
C ALA A 90 -6.65 -8.41 4.85
N ASN A 91 -5.86 -8.19 3.79
CA ASN A 91 -4.41 -8.39 3.82
C ASN A 91 -3.68 -7.39 4.71
N ALA A 92 -4.12 -6.13 4.69
CA ALA A 92 -3.59 -5.13 5.61
C ALA A 92 -3.91 -5.46 7.06
N ALA A 93 -5.16 -5.83 7.32
CA ALA A 93 -5.62 -6.25 8.65
C ALA A 93 -4.85 -7.45 9.18
N ALA A 94 -4.64 -8.48 8.34
CA ALA A 94 -3.85 -9.66 8.67
C ALA A 94 -2.43 -9.27 9.07
N GLY A 95 -1.78 -8.39 8.28
CA GLY A 95 -0.44 -7.89 8.57
C GLY A 95 -0.32 -7.20 9.93
N VAL A 96 -1.37 -6.49 10.37
CA VAL A 96 -1.40 -5.87 11.70
C VAL A 96 -1.52 -6.89 12.82
N VAL A 97 -2.48 -7.82 12.72
CA VAL A 97 -2.78 -8.72 13.84
C VAL A 97 -1.71 -9.77 14.05
N VAL A 98 -0.97 -10.16 12.99
CA VAL A 98 0.14 -11.11 13.14
C VAL A 98 1.34 -10.52 13.90
N GLY A 99 1.42 -9.20 14.02
CA GLY A 99 2.41 -8.51 14.86
C GLY A 99 2.01 -8.40 16.33
N LYS A 100 0.86 -8.95 16.73
CA LYS A 100 0.31 -8.86 18.09
C LYS A 100 0.21 -10.25 18.72
N LEU A 101 0.11 -10.32 20.05
CA LEU A 101 -0.01 -11.59 20.77
C LEU A 101 -1.46 -12.09 20.82
N GLY A 102 -1.67 -13.39 20.57
CA GLY A 102 -2.96 -14.07 20.69
C GLY A 102 -3.98 -13.67 19.63
N THR A 103 -5.25 -14.00 19.88
CA THR A 103 -6.41 -13.66 19.03
C THR A 103 -6.78 -12.17 19.13
N SER A 104 -5.82 -11.30 18.86
CA SER A 104 -6.02 -9.86 18.89
C SER A 104 -6.87 -9.41 17.71
N THR A 105 -7.59 -8.30 17.88
CA THR A 105 -8.39 -7.69 16.81
C THR A 105 -7.65 -6.51 16.18
N VAL A 106 -8.04 -6.17 14.95
CA VAL A 106 -7.65 -4.91 14.31
C VAL A 106 -8.69 -3.83 14.63
N SER A 107 -8.24 -2.65 15.04
CA SER A 107 -9.10 -1.46 15.16
C SER A 107 -9.18 -0.70 13.83
N PRO A 108 -10.21 0.13 13.60
CA PRO A 108 -10.31 0.95 12.39
C PRO A 108 -9.08 1.84 12.15
N ILE A 109 -8.51 2.41 13.22
CA ILE A 109 -7.32 3.28 13.13
C ILE A 109 -6.09 2.48 12.69
N GLU A 110 -5.90 1.27 13.23
CA GLU A 110 -4.77 0.42 12.85
C GLU A 110 -4.90 -0.09 11.42
N LEU A 111 -6.12 -0.42 10.99
CA LEU A 111 -6.39 -0.80 9.61
C LEU A 111 -6.13 0.37 8.66
N GLU A 112 -6.59 1.58 9.01
CA GLU A 112 -6.32 2.78 8.25
C GLU A 112 -4.81 3.04 8.11
N ASN A 113 -4.05 2.92 9.21
CA ASN A 113 -2.61 3.08 9.20
C ASN A 113 -1.91 2.02 8.34
N ALA A 114 -2.33 0.76 8.42
CA ALA A 114 -1.77 -0.31 7.60
C ALA A 114 -2.06 -0.12 6.11
N VAL A 115 -3.27 0.33 5.77
CA VAL A 115 -3.66 0.68 4.39
C VAL A 115 -2.84 1.86 3.88
N ARG A 116 -2.64 2.90 4.69
CA ARG A 116 -1.82 4.07 4.35
C ARG A 116 -0.33 3.72 4.22
N GLY A 117 0.17 2.78 5.02
CA GLY A 117 1.55 2.27 4.95
C GLY A 117 1.85 1.43 3.70
N ARG A 118 0.83 1.03 2.94
CA ARG A 118 0.93 0.20 1.73
C ARG A 118 1.18 1.02 0.46
N ALA A 119 2.14 1.94 0.53
CA ALA A 119 2.49 2.96 -0.45
C ALA A 119 2.86 2.49 -1.88
N ASP A 120 2.49 1.29 -2.34
CA ASP A 120 2.74 0.86 -3.72
C ASP A 120 1.59 1.22 -4.68
N THR A 121 0.49 1.85 -4.23
CA THR A 121 -0.60 2.27 -5.16
C THR A 121 -1.33 3.58 -4.84
N GLY A 122 -0.86 4.44 -3.92
CA GLY A 122 -1.59 5.71 -3.79
C GLY A 122 -1.24 6.70 -2.69
N PHE A 123 -0.24 6.45 -1.85
CA PHE A 123 0.28 7.45 -0.90
C PHE A 123 1.76 7.17 -0.62
N GLY A 124 2.61 8.16 -0.33
CA GLY A 124 4.02 7.96 0.08
C GLY A 124 5.06 8.17 -1.03
N VAL A 125 6.26 7.64 -0.81
CA VAL A 125 7.42 7.74 -1.73
C VAL A 125 7.18 6.88 -2.97
N MET A 126 7.34 7.47 -4.15
CA MET A 126 7.03 6.89 -5.46
C MET A 126 8.22 7.05 -6.42
N THR A 127 8.37 6.10 -7.32
CA THR A 127 9.13 6.32 -8.56
C THR A 127 8.34 7.21 -9.53
N GLU A 128 9.02 7.78 -10.53
CA GLU A 128 8.36 8.62 -11.55
C GLU A 128 7.29 7.85 -12.33
N GLU A 129 7.55 6.57 -12.65
CA GLU A 129 6.61 5.73 -13.39
C GLU A 129 5.36 5.38 -12.56
N GLU A 130 5.53 5.03 -11.27
CA GLU A 130 4.41 4.81 -10.35
C GLU A 130 3.59 6.09 -10.16
N LEU A 131 4.25 7.24 -10.04
CA LEU A 131 3.57 8.52 -9.93
C LEU A 131 2.72 8.84 -11.17
N LYS A 132 3.23 8.57 -12.38
CA LYS A 132 2.46 8.76 -13.63
C LYS A 132 1.17 7.92 -13.62
N LEU A 133 1.26 6.66 -13.17
CA LEU A 133 0.11 5.77 -13.06
C LEU A 133 -0.89 6.28 -12.00
N ALA A 134 -0.41 6.67 -10.82
CA ALA A 134 -1.23 7.19 -9.74
C ALA A 134 -1.98 8.48 -10.13
N VAL A 135 -1.27 9.41 -10.80
CA VAL A 135 -1.85 10.67 -11.30
C VAL A 135 -2.88 10.41 -12.39
N ALA A 136 -2.63 9.48 -13.32
CA ALA A 136 -3.58 9.12 -14.36
C ALA A 136 -4.87 8.53 -13.74
N ALA A 137 -4.73 7.65 -12.75
CA ALA A 137 -5.85 7.07 -12.02
C ALA A 137 -6.66 8.13 -11.27
N ALA A 138 -5.99 9.06 -10.58
CA ALA A 138 -6.62 10.19 -9.89
C ALA A 138 -7.42 11.10 -10.83
N ARG A 139 -6.82 11.46 -11.97
CA ARG A 139 -7.52 12.25 -12.99
C ARG A 139 -8.73 11.53 -13.56
N LYS A 140 -8.65 10.20 -13.77
CA LYS A 140 -9.79 9.39 -14.21
C LYS A 140 -10.94 9.39 -13.20
N ARG A 141 -10.64 9.56 -11.90
CA ARG A 141 -11.63 9.74 -10.82
C ARG A 141 -12.13 11.19 -10.68
N GLY A 142 -11.63 12.12 -11.49
CA GLY A 142 -11.98 13.55 -11.41
C GLY A 142 -11.27 14.30 -10.28
N GLU A 143 -10.25 13.71 -9.66
CA GLU A 143 -9.47 14.35 -8.58
C GLU A 143 -8.54 15.44 -9.14
N LYS A 144 -8.52 16.60 -8.48
CA LYS A 144 -7.60 17.69 -8.79
C LYS A 144 -6.25 17.45 -8.12
N VAL A 145 -5.23 17.11 -8.92
CA VAL A 145 -3.87 16.91 -8.43
C VAL A 145 -3.12 18.24 -8.40
N VAL A 146 -2.51 18.57 -7.26
CA VAL A 146 -1.61 19.71 -7.08
C VAL A 146 -0.20 19.22 -6.76
N MET A 147 0.81 19.99 -7.17
CA MET A 147 2.21 19.63 -7.01
C MET A 147 2.99 20.82 -6.50
N THR A 148 3.95 20.53 -5.62
CA THR A 148 5.01 21.46 -5.24
C THR A 148 6.37 20.75 -5.27
N ASN A 149 7.45 21.52 -5.25
CA ASN A 149 8.81 20.99 -5.19
C ASN A 149 9.66 21.74 -4.16
N GLY A 150 10.76 21.11 -3.76
CA GLY A 150 11.78 21.77 -2.95
C GLY A 150 12.81 20.81 -2.37
N VAL A 151 13.78 21.39 -1.68
CA VAL A 151 14.88 20.64 -1.06
C VAL A 151 14.41 19.90 0.20
N PHE A 152 13.59 20.54 1.05
CA PHE A 152 13.08 19.95 2.30
C PHE A 152 14.14 19.30 3.20
N ASP A 153 15.30 19.95 3.32
CA ASP A 153 16.44 19.41 4.08
C ASP A 153 16.17 19.37 5.59
N ILE A 154 15.92 20.53 6.20
CA ILE A 154 15.51 20.60 7.61
C ILE A 154 14.06 21.06 7.65
N LEU A 155 13.17 20.14 8.04
CA LEU A 155 11.76 20.45 8.20
C LEU A 155 11.50 21.24 9.48
N HIS A 156 10.49 22.09 9.41
CA HIS A 156 10.02 22.90 10.53
C HIS A 156 8.53 23.22 10.32
N ALA A 157 7.88 23.79 11.33
CA ALA A 157 6.43 24.09 11.31
C ALA A 157 5.97 24.89 10.07
N GLY A 158 6.82 25.79 9.56
CA GLY A 158 6.58 26.49 8.29
C GLY A 158 6.33 25.56 7.09
N HIS A 159 7.10 24.47 6.93
CA HIS A 159 6.87 23.49 5.87
C HIS A 159 5.56 22.72 6.07
N VAL A 160 5.23 22.36 7.31
CA VAL A 160 3.95 21.69 7.63
C VAL A 160 2.77 22.58 7.25
N SER A 161 2.79 23.85 7.66
CA SER A 161 1.74 24.82 7.32
C SER A 161 1.67 25.09 5.82
N TYR A 162 2.82 25.20 5.16
CA TYR A 162 2.93 25.38 3.72
C TYR A 162 2.29 24.22 2.95
N LEU A 163 2.65 22.97 3.27
CA LEU A 163 2.12 21.78 2.61
C LEU A 163 0.62 21.60 2.92
N ALA A 164 0.20 21.86 4.16
CA ALA A 164 -1.23 21.84 4.52
C ALA A 164 -2.05 22.86 3.73
N ASN A 165 -1.50 24.05 3.43
CA ASN A 165 -2.17 25.02 2.59
C ASN A 165 -2.14 24.64 1.10
N ALA A 166 -1.05 24.06 0.61
CA ALA A 166 -0.97 23.53 -0.75
C ALA A 166 -2.01 22.42 -0.97
N ARG A 167 -2.18 21.51 -0.01
CA ARG A 167 -3.16 20.42 -0.07
C ARG A 167 -4.60 20.90 -0.22
N LYS A 168 -4.96 22.07 0.29
CA LYS A 168 -6.30 22.67 0.13
C LYS A 168 -6.62 23.10 -1.30
N LEU A 169 -5.61 23.21 -2.17
CA LEU A 169 -5.79 23.65 -3.56
C LEU A 169 -6.24 22.51 -4.49
N GLY A 170 -6.25 21.27 -4.02
CA GLY A 170 -6.67 20.09 -4.78
C GLY A 170 -7.08 18.93 -3.89
N ASP A 171 -7.32 17.79 -4.50
CA ASP A 171 -7.68 16.53 -3.82
C ASP A 171 -6.47 15.65 -3.55
N ARG A 172 -5.33 15.91 -4.21
CA ARG A 172 -4.06 15.18 -4.05
C ARG A 172 -2.88 16.13 -4.06
N LEU A 173 -1.93 16.00 -3.14
CA LEU A 173 -0.67 16.76 -3.14
C LEU A 173 0.54 15.90 -3.45
N ILE A 174 1.28 16.29 -4.49
CA ILE A 174 2.61 15.79 -4.82
C ILE A 174 3.67 16.72 -4.25
N VAL A 175 4.69 16.15 -3.62
CA VAL A 175 5.91 16.85 -3.22
C VAL A 175 7.09 16.26 -3.98
N ALA A 176 7.64 17.01 -4.91
CA ALA A 176 8.87 16.66 -5.60
C ALA A 176 10.10 17.13 -4.79
N VAL A 177 11.06 16.25 -4.58
CA VAL A 177 12.20 16.46 -3.69
C VAL A 177 13.49 16.47 -4.50
N ASN A 178 14.25 17.56 -4.40
CA ASN A 178 15.55 17.64 -5.08
C ASN A 178 16.47 16.53 -4.58
N SER A 179 17.20 15.90 -5.50
CA SER A 179 18.26 14.96 -5.15
C SER A 179 19.37 15.60 -4.30
N ASP A 180 20.24 14.77 -3.72
CA ASP A 180 21.40 15.28 -2.99
C ASP A 180 22.37 16.02 -3.91
N ALA A 181 22.50 15.59 -5.17
CA ALA A 181 23.35 16.24 -6.16
C ALA A 181 22.78 17.61 -6.57
N SER A 182 21.48 17.68 -6.89
CA SER A 182 20.77 18.94 -7.18
C SER A 182 20.84 19.90 -6.00
N THR A 183 20.64 19.41 -4.78
CA THR A 183 20.72 20.24 -3.58
C THR A 183 22.12 20.81 -3.36
N LYS A 184 23.19 20.01 -3.55
CA LYS A 184 24.57 20.49 -3.47
C LYS A 184 24.86 21.59 -4.48
N ARG A 185 24.39 21.45 -5.72
CA ARG A 185 24.54 22.50 -6.75
C ARG A 185 23.81 23.79 -6.35
N LEU A 186 22.61 23.67 -5.78
CA LEU A 186 21.76 24.82 -5.42
C LEU A 186 22.18 25.53 -4.12
N LYS A 187 22.70 24.79 -3.14
CA LYS A 187 22.93 25.27 -1.77
C LYS A 187 24.38 25.15 -1.28
N GLY A 188 25.26 24.59 -2.11
CA GLY A 188 26.66 24.32 -1.81
C GLY A 188 26.90 22.98 -1.11
N ASP A 189 28.17 22.59 -1.01
CA ASP A 189 28.59 21.24 -0.56
C ASP A 189 28.17 20.86 0.86
N SER A 190 27.85 21.85 1.70
CA SER A 190 27.37 21.65 3.07
C SER A 190 25.90 21.19 3.16
N ARG A 191 25.19 21.11 2.02
CA ARG A 191 23.78 20.76 1.93
C ARG A 191 23.57 19.70 0.83
N PRO A 192 22.67 18.73 1.01
CA PRO A 192 21.76 18.59 2.16
C PRO A 192 22.46 18.00 3.38
N VAL A 193 21.92 18.30 4.56
CA VAL A 193 22.30 17.66 5.83
C VAL A 193 21.71 16.25 5.90
N ASN A 194 20.46 16.10 5.47
CA ASN A 194 19.75 14.82 5.46
C ASN A 194 19.76 14.22 4.04
N PRO A 195 20.18 12.96 3.86
CA PRO A 195 20.11 12.27 2.57
C PRO A 195 18.70 12.26 1.98
N LEU A 196 18.60 12.19 0.65
CA LEU A 196 17.35 12.19 -0.11
C LEU A 196 16.31 11.23 0.46
N GLU A 197 16.70 9.98 0.68
CA GLU A 197 15.81 8.93 1.20
C GLU A 197 15.13 9.36 2.51
N GLN A 198 15.89 9.92 3.45
CA GLN A 198 15.35 10.37 4.74
C GLN A 198 14.37 11.54 4.57
N ARG A 199 14.72 12.50 3.70
CA ARG A 199 13.84 13.65 3.41
C ARG A 199 12.51 13.18 2.82
N MET A 200 12.57 12.23 1.89
CA MET A 200 11.38 11.65 1.26
C MET A 200 10.50 10.87 2.24
N ILE A 201 11.10 10.06 3.12
CA ILE A 201 10.37 9.33 4.17
C ILE A 201 9.61 10.30 5.08
N VAL A 202 10.29 11.35 5.57
CA VAL A 202 9.66 12.29 6.50
C VAL A 202 8.53 13.05 5.82
N LEU A 203 8.70 13.47 4.56
CA LEU A 203 7.63 14.13 3.80
C LEU A 203 6.45 13.20 3.52
N GLY A 204 6.71 11.93 3.20
CA GLY A 204 5.67 10.93 2.95
C GLY A 204 4.85 10.59 4.20
N ALA A 205 5.38 10.85 5.39
CA ALA A 205 4.67 10.69 6.66
C ALA A 205 3.80 11.91 7.02
N LEU A 206 3.88 13.03 6.30
CA LEU A 206 3.06 14.20 6.58
C LEU A 206 1.65 14.00 6.02
N GLU A 207 0.63 14.18 6.88
CA GLU A 207 -0.78 14.00 6.51
C GLU A 207 -1.23 14.79 5.27
N ALA A 208 -0.64 15.97 5.03
CA ALA A 208 -0.97 16.81 3.90
C ALA A 208 -0.44 16.29 2.55
N VAL A 209 0.46 15.30 2.55
CA VAL A 209 1.20 14.84 1.37
C VAL A 209 0.65 13.50 0.92
N ASP A 210 0.20 13.45 -0.34
CA ASP A 210 -0.23 12.20 -0.96
C ASP A 210 0.96 11.48 -1.57
N TRP A 211 1.75 12.11 -2.45
CA TRP A 211 2.87 11.45 -3.13
C TRP A 211 4.17 12.23 -2.99
N VAL A 212 5.28 11.51 -2.85
CA VAL A 212 6.63 12.08 -2.82
C VAL A 212 7.46 11.46 -3.92
N VAL A 213 8.11 12.27 -4.75
CA VAL A 213 8.97 11.81 -5.85
C VAL A 213 10.28 12.58 -5.83
N SER A 214 11.38 11.95 -6.21
CA SER A 214 12.65 12.65 -6.35
C SER A 214 12.80 13.23 -7.77
N PHE A 215 13.58 14.28 -7.90
CA PHE A 215 13.97 14.82 -9.21
C PHE A 215 15.40 15.38 -9.15
N GLU A 216 16.07 15.44 -10.30
CA GLU A 216 17.49 15.78 -10.42
C GLU A 216 17.73 17.15 -11.09
N GLU A 217 16.70 17.71 -11.73
CA GLU A 217 16.74 18.98 -12.43
C GLU A 217 16.94 20.17 -11.47
N ASP A 218 17.46 21.28 -12.03
CA ASP A 218 17.71 22.53 -11.32
C ASP A 218 16.52 23.52 -11.49
#